data_AF-W2DNS4-F1
#
_entry.id   AF-W2DNS4-F1
#
_cell.length_a   1.000
_cell.length_b   1.000
_cell.length_c   1.000
_cell.angle_alpha   90.00
_cell.angle_beta   90.00
_cell.angle_gamma   90.00
#
_symmetry.space_group_name_H-M   'P 1'
#
loop_
_entity.id
_entity.type
_entity.pdbx_description
1 polymer ?
#
loop_
_entity_poly.entity_id
_entity_poly.type
_entity_poly.pdbx_seq_one_letter_code
_entity_poly.pdbx_strand_id
1 'polypeptide(L)' 'MVMKGSQYDVLVKLMRGNPESAANRAAKRVLVDGIAQADAMRETGATRSTVGDAVARYRDAYREICEVFDVKKR' A
#
# COMPACT_ATOMS: atom_id res chain seq x y z
N MET A 1 1.72 9.84 3.20
CA MET A 1 3.02 9.27 2.79
C MET A 1 2.88 8.90 1.33
N VAL A 2 3.77 9.38 0.46
CA VAL A 2 3.78 9.01 -0.95
C VAL A 2 4.90 7.99 -1.15
N MET A 3 4.54 6.72 -1.21
CA MET A 3 5.44 5.60 -1.52
C MET A 3 5.65 5.55 -3.04
N LYS A 4 6.86 5.28 -3.53
CA LYS A 4 7.08 5.06 -4.96
C LYS A 4 6.41 3.75 -5.40
N GLY A 5 5.88 3.72 -6.61
CA GLY A 5 5.25 2.51 -7.17
C GLY A 5 6.16 1.28 -7.12
N SER A 6 7.45 1.43 -7.42
CA SER A 6 8.43 0.35 -7.33
C SER A 6 8.65 -0.16 -5.91
N GLN A 7 8.58 0.71 -4.89
CA GLN A 7 8.68 0.28 -3.49
C GLN A 7 7.46 -0.55 -3.10
N TYR A 8 6.27 -0.12 -3.53
CA TYR A 8 5.03 -0.86 -3.31
C TYR A 8 5.04 -2.24 -3.99
N ASP A 9 5.44 -2.29 -5.27
CA ASP A 9 5.47 -3.54 -6.04
C ASP A 9 6.46 -4.55 -5.44
N VAL A 10 7.59 -4.08 -4.92
CA VAL A 10 8.55 -4.93 -4.16
C VAL A 10 7.93 -5.43 -2.86
N LEU A 11 7.25 -4.59 -2.08
CA LEU A 11 6.57 -5.02 -0.85
C LEU A 11 5.49 -6.07 -1.14
N VAL A 12 4.67 -5.87 -2.17
CA VAL A 12 3.66 -6.86 -2.60
C VAL A 12 4.32 -8.20 -2.91
N LYS A 13 5.42 -8.19 -3.69
CA LYS A 13 6.18 -9.40 -4.01
C LYS A 13 6.74 -10.10 -2.77
N LEU A 14 7.42 -9.35 -1.88
CA LEU A 14 8.07 -9.92 -0.68
C LEU A 14 7.05 -10.48 0.31
N MET A 15 5.91 -9.82 0.47
CA MET A 15 4.83 -10.24 1.37
C MET A 15 3.89 -11.29 0.73
N ARG A 16 4.25 -11.82 -0.44
CA ARG A 16 3.44 -12.80 -1.21
C ARG A 16 2.01 -12.32 -1.49
N GLY A 17 1.83 -11.02 -1.67
CA GLY A 17 0.54 -10.43 -2.04
C GLY A 17 0.22 -10.60 -3.52
N ASN A 18 -1.07 -10.55 -3.87
CA ASN A 18 -1.52 -10.55 -5.26
C ASN A 18 -1.77 -9.10 -5.73
N PRO A 19 -0.98 -8.54 -6.67
CA PRO A 19 -1.15 -7.16 -7.13
C PRO A 19 -2.51 -6.90 -7.80
N GLU A 20 -3.15 -7.93 -8.36
CA GLU A 20 -4.45 -7.84 -9.03
C GLU A 20 -5.64 -7.92 -8.07
N SER A 21 -5.40 -8.21 -6.79
CA SER A 21 -6.49 -8.23 -5.80
C SER A 21 -7.04 -6.82 -5.57
N ALA A 22 -8.36 -6.70 -5.37
CA ALA A 22 -9.01 -5.42 -5.11
C ALA A 22 -8.37 -4.67 -3.93
N ALA A 23 -7.99 -5.40 -2.87
CA ALA A 23 -7.28 -4.87 -1.71
C ALA A 23 -5.93 -4.23 -2.08
N ASN A 24 -5.10 -4.95 -2.84
CA ASN A 24 -3.76 -4.47 -3.18
C ASN A 24 -3.79 -3.37 -4.25
N ARG A 25 -4.76 -3.39 -5.16
CA ARG A 25 -4.99 -2.25 -6.06
C ARG A 25 -5.40 -1.02 -5.27
N ALA A 26 -6.31 -1.17 -4.30
CA ALA A 26 -6.78 -0.05 -3.50
C ALA A 26 -5.64 0.56 -2.66
N ALA A 27 -4.81 -0.28 -2.04
CA ALA A 27 -3.67 0.21 -1.26
C ALA A 27 -2.62 0.89 -2.15
N LYS A 28 -2.40 0.41 -3.40
CA LYS A 28 -1.54 1.10 -4.38
C LYS A 28 -2.07 2.50 -4.69
N ARG A 29 -3.36 2.63 -5.00
CA ARG A 29 -3.99 3.93 -5.27
C ARG A 29 -3.80 4.91 -4.10
N VAL A 30 -3.94 4.44 -2.87
CA VAL A 30 -3.80 5.30 -1.68
C VAL A 30 -2.35 5.65 -1.38
N LEU A 31 -1.45 4.66 -1.38
CA LEU A 31 -0.07 4.84 -0.91
C LEU A 31 0.86 5.39 -1.99
N VAL A 32 0.58 5.12 -3.26
CA VAL A 32 1.39 5.54 -4.41
C VAL A 32 0.77 6.76 -5.08
N ASP A 33 -0.51 6.67 -5.46
CA ASP A 33 -1.18 7.73 -6.21
C ASP A 33 -1.76 8.84 -5.30
N GLY A 34 -1.75 8.61 -3.98
CA GLY A 34 -2.13 9.61 -2.98
C GLY A 34 -3.64 9.89 -2.89
N ILE A 35 -4.49 9.07 -3.50
CA ILE A 35 -5.94 9.30 -3.46
C ILE A 35 -6.55 8.89 -2.11
N ALA A 36 -7.75 9.40 -1.82
CA ALA A 36 -8.45 9.04 -0.59
C ALA A 36 -8.89 7.57 -0.60
N GLN A 37 -8.93 6.93 0.57
CA GLN A 37 -9.40 5.54 0.70
C GLN A 37 -10.81 5.35 0.15
N ALA A 38 -11.69 6.34 0.32
CA ALA A 38 -13.05 6.30 -0.21
C ALA A 38 -13.09 6.23 -1.74
N ASP A 39 -12.17 6.92 -2.42
CA ASP A 39 -12.08 6.88 -3.89
C ASP A 39 -11.47 5.56 -4.36
N ALA A 40 -10.43 5.09 -3.68
CA ALA A 40 -9.85 3.77 -3.93
C ALA A 40 -10.87 2.63 -3.75
N MET A 41 -11.78 2.73 -2.77
CA MET A 41 -12.88 1.78 -2.60
C MET A 41 -13.80 1.76 -3.83
N ARG A 42 -14.20 2.94 -4.32
CA ARG A 42 -15.10 3.08 -5.48
C ARG A 42 -14.47 2.49 -6.75
N GLU A 43 -13.19 2.74 -6.97
CA GLU A 43 -12.49 2.27 -8.17
C GLU A 43 -12.23 0.76 -8.17
N THR A 44 -12.04 0.16 -7.00
CA THR A 44 -11.58 -1.23 -6.90
C THR A 44 -12.64 -2.23 -6.47
N GLY A 45 -13.76 -1.73 -5.92
CA GLY A 45 -14.81 -2.55 -5.33
C GLY A 45 -14.46 -3.13 -3.95
N ALA A 46 -13.31 -2.75 -3.36
CA ALA A 46 -12.92 -3.22 -2.04
C ALA A 46 -13.78 -2.57 -0.93
N THR A 47 -14.06 -3.33 0.12
CA THR A 47 -14.74 -2.82 1.31
C THR A 47 -13.85 -1.86 2.09
N ARG A 48 -14.45 -0.97 2.91
CA ARG A 48 -13.69 -0.03 3.76
C ARG A 48 -12.67 -0.73 4.65
N SER A 49 -13.07 -1.82 5.30
CA SER A 49 -12.17 -2.61 6.15
C SER A 49 -11.00 -3.18 5.36
N THR A 50 -11.29 -3.80 4.21
CA THR A 50 -10.26 -4.36 3.31
C THR A 50 -9.25 -3.31 2.86
N VAL A 51 -9.72 -2.11 2.49
CA VAL A 51 -8.83 -1.00 2.11
C VAL A 51 -7.99 -0.54 3.30
N GLY A 52 -8.62 -0.34 4.47
CA GLY A 52 -7.93 0.06 5.69
C GLY A 52 -6.83 -0.93 6.08
N ASP A 53 -7.14 -2.23 6.07
CA ASP A 53 -6.21 -3.30 6.43
C ASP A 53 -5.05 -3.39 5.43
N ALA A 54 -5.33 -3.29 4.13
CA ALA A 54 -4.28 -3.34 3.10
C ALA A 54 -3.36 -2.11 3.15
N VAL A 55 -3.93 -0.91 3.35
CA VAL A 55 -3.16 0.32 3.51
C VAL A 55 -2.27 0.26 4.75
N ALA A 56 -2.81 -0.19 5.88
CA ALA A 56 -2.03 -0.34 7.11
C ALA A 56 -0.89 -1.36 6.91
N ARG A 57 -1.20 -2.55 6.37
CA ARG A 57 -0.22 -3.61 6.11
C ARG A 57 1.01 -3.11 5.35
N TYR A 58 0.81 -2.45 4.21
CA TYR A 58 1.93 -2.02 3.36
C TYR A 58 2.64 -0.77 3.89
N ARG A 59 1.91 0.14 4.54
CA ARG A 59 2.52 1.30 5.20
C ARG A 59 3.43 0.87 6.34
N ASP A 60 2.97 -0.06 7.16
CA ASP A 60 3.69 -0.50 8.35
C ASP A 60 4.91 -1.33 7.95
N ALA A 61 4.78 -2.23 6.96
CA ALA A 61 5.91 -2.94 6.37
C ALA A 61 6.97 -1.99 5.78
N TYR A 62 6.56 -0.95 5.07
CA TYR A 62 7.49 0.07 4.56
C TYR A 62 8.20 0.80 5.70
N ARG A 63 7.47 1.17 6.75
CA ARG A 63 8.03 1.85 7.92
C ARG A 63 9.09 0.98 8.61
N GLU A 64 8.79 -0.29 8.84
CA GLU A 64 9.70 -1.26 9.48
C GLU A 64 10.98 -1.43 8.66
N ILE A 65 10.87 -1.56 7.33
CA ILE A 65 12.06 -1.63 6.46
C ILE A 65 12.89 -0.36 6.56
N CYS A 66 12.28 0.84 6.45
CA CYS A 66 13.04 2.08 6.58
C CYS A 66 13.75 2.21 7.92
N GLU A 67 13.13 1.73 9.00
CA GLU A 67 13.69 1.75 10.36
C GLU A 67 14.89 0.80 10.48
N VAL A 68 14.79 -0.43 9.98
CA VAL A 68 15.88 -1.43 10.04
C VAL A 68 17.08 -1.04 9.17
N PHE A 69 16.84 -0.46 7.99
CA PHE A 69 17.91 -0.13 7.04
C PHE A 69 18.50 1.29 7.23
N ASP A 70 18.13 2.00 8.30
CA ASP A 70 18.49 3.42 8.55
C ASP A 70 18.27 4.34 7.33
N VAL A 71 17.24 4.02 6.54
CA VAL A 71 16.91 4.81 5.35
C VAL A 71 16.14 6.04 5.83
N LYS A 72 16.81 7.20 5.87
CA LYS A 72 16.15 8.48 6.17
C LYS A 72 14.92 8.65 5.28
N LYS A 73 13.74 8.78 5.91
CA LYS A 73 12.48 9.10 5.24
C LYS A 73 12.64 10.44 4.52
N ARG A 74 12.76 10.42 3.19
CA ARG A 74 12.63 11.62 2.35
C ARG A 74 11.19 11.85 1.97
#